data_AF-A0AAV6CBM4-F1
#
_entry.id   AF-A0AAV6CBM4-F1
#
_cell.length_a   1.000
_cell.length_b   1.000
_cell.length_c   1.000
_cell.angle_alpha   90.00
_cell.angle_beta   90.00
_cell.angle_gamma   90.00
#
_symmetry.space_group_name_H-M   'P 1'
#
loop_
_entity.id
_entity.type
_entity.pdbx_description
1 polymer ?
#
loop_
_entity_poly.entity_id
_entity_poly.type
_entity_poly.pdbx_seq_one_letter_code
_entity_poly.pdbx_strand_id
1 'polypeptide(L)'
;MKWILLALAALLAITLVWELVRSFRTYLKFRGKRIITCPETGQDAAVRVAARKAAVEAATGAPQLRLSDCSRWPEKKDCGQDCLAQIRSDPNGCLVQTIVNRWYAGQSCVACNKPIGEINWHEHPPALVDERQQTVQWNEIPLEKLQEAFATHRPVCWNCHIAQTFRREHPELVTDRPPH
;
A
#
# COMPACT_ATOMS: atom_id res chain seq x y z
N MET A 1 10.49 7.70 -52.68
CA MET A 1 9.27 8.16 -51.97
C MET A 1 8.69 7.10 -51.01
N LYS A 2 8.34 5.89 -51.44
CA LYS A 2 7.76 4.84 -50.55
C LYS A 2 8.64 4.50 -49.34
N TRP A 3 9.94 4.29 -49.54
CA TRP A 3 10.88 3.99 -48.44
C TRP A 3 11.04 5.14 -47.43
N ILE A 4 10.94 6.38 -47.88
CA ILE A 4 11.01 7.57 -47.00
C ILE A 4 9.74 7.65 -46.15
N LEU A 5 8.56 7.41 -46.73
CA LEU A 5 7.30 7.37 -45.99
C LEU A 5 7.28 6.23 -44.96
N LEU A 6 7.78 5.05 -45.32
CA LEU A 6 7.89 3.92 -44.39
C LEU A 6 8.88 4.21 -43.26
N ALA A 7 10.02 4.85 -43.55
CA ALA A 7 10.99 5.23 -42.52
C ALA A 7 10.40 6.28 -41.55
N LEU A 8 9.70 7.29 -42.05
CA LEU A 8 9.03 8.29 -41.21
C LEU A 8 7.92 7.68 -40.35
N ALA A 9 7.11 6.79 -40.93
CA ALA A 9 6.07 6.08 -40.18
C ALA A 9 6.66 5.18 -39.09
N ALA A 10 7.76 4.48 -39.37
CA ALA A 10 8.46 3.66 -38.39
C ALA A 10 9.04 4.52 -37.24
N LEU A 11 9.64 5.67 -37.56
CA LEU A 11 10.22 6.57 -36.56
C LEU A 11 9.13 7.19 -35.67
N LEU A 12 7.98 7.55 -36.25
CA LEU A 12 6.80 7.97 -35.50
C LEU A 12 6.26 6.85 -34.59
N ALA A 13 6.16 5.62 -35.09
CA ALA A 13 5.71 4.49 -34.29
C ALA A 13 6.65 4.20 -33.11
N ILE A 14 7.97 4.25 -33.32
CA ILE A 14 8.97 4.03 -32.27
C ILE A 14 8.86 5.11 -31.17
N THR A 15 8.75 6.38 -31.56
CA THR A 15 8.62 7.49 -30.59
C THR A 15 7.33 7.38 -29.79
N LEU A 16 6.21 7.06 -30.43
CA LEU A 16 4.93 6.81 -29.75
C LEU A 16 5.01 5.64 -28.76
N VAL A 17 5.61 4.52 -29.15
CA VAL A 17 5.79 3.36 -28.26
C VAL A 17 6.69 3.73 -27.07
N TRP A 18 7.75 4.49 -27.30
CA TRP A 18 8.66 4.92 -26.23
C TRP A 18 7.97 5.79 -25.19
N GLU A 19 7.17 6.77 -25.63
CA GLU A 19 6.40 7.63 -24.71
C GLU A 19 5.31 6.85 -23.96
N LEU A 20 4.64 5.90 -24.61
CA LEU A 20 3.69 5.01 -23.96
C LEU A 20 4.35 4.17 -22.86
N VAL A 21 5.52 3.58 -23.15
CA VAL A 21 6.29 2.80 -22.17
C VAL A 21 6.73 3.68 -20.99
N ARG A 22 7.20 4.91 -21.26
CA ARG A 22 7.60 5.87 -20.22
C ARG A 22 6.43 6.29 -19.33
N SER A 23 5.30 6.63 -19.94
CA SER A 23 4.06 6.98 -19.23
C SER A 23 3.58 5.81 -18.36
N PHE A 24 3.54 4.61 -18.93
CA PHE A 24 3.12 3.40 -18.22
C PHE A 24 4.04 3.06 -17.04
N ARG A 25 5.37 3.16 -17.21
CA ARG A 25 6.34 2.97 -16.12
C ARG A 25 6.14 4.00 -15.01
N THR A 26 5.90 5.26 -15.36
CA THR A 26 5.61 6.32 -14.38
C THR A 26 4.34 6.01 -13.59
N TYR A 27 3.29 5.57 -14.27
CA TYR A 27 2.04 5.15 -13.63
C TYR A 27 2.29 3.99 -12.65
N LEU A 28 2.99 2.93 -13.08
CA LEU A 28 3.30 1.79 -12.22
C LEU A 28 4.17 2.16 -11.02
N LYS A 29 5.08 3.13 -11.18
CA LYS A 29 5.95 3.61 -10.10
C LYS A 29 5.20 4.39 -9.02
N PHE A 30 4.24 5.24 -9.42
CA PHE A 30 3.54 6.13 -8.49
C PHE A 30 2.12 5.69 -8.11
N ARG A 31 1.60 4.58 -8.67
CA ARG A 31 0.33 4.01 -8.23
C ARG A 31 0.40 3.49 -6.79
N GLY A 32 -0.77 3.31 -6.17
CA GLY A 32 -0.92 2.76 -4.82
C GLY A 32 -1.02 3.82 -3.71
N LYS A 33 -1.45 3.36 -2.54
CA LYS A 33 -1.50 4.16 -1.31
C LYS A 33 -0.13 4.12 -0.63
N ARG A 34 0.29 5.23 -0.02
CA ARG A 34 1.57 5.39 0.65
C ARG A 34 1.38 5.89 2.07
N ILE A 35 2.29 5.52 2.96
CA ILE A 35 2.40 6.08 4.31
C ILE A 35 3.66 6.93 4.31
N ILE A 36 3.52 8.19 4.69
CA ILE A 36 4.61 9.16 4.82
C ILE A 36 4.53 9.82 6.18
N THR A 37 5.65 10.36 6.65
CA THR A 37 5.66 11.19 7.86
C THR A 37 5.39 12.63 7.45
N CYS A 38 4.30 13.21 7.95
CA CYS A 38 3.93 14.60 7.61
C CYS A 38 4.98 15.57 8.16
N PRO A 39 5.60 16.43 7.32
CA PRO A 39 6.64 17.35 7.78
C PRO A 39 6.10 18.45 8.72
N GLU A 40 4.82 18.79 8.64
CA GLU A 40 4.20 19.81 9.51
C GLU A 40 3.90 19.29 10.92
N THR A 41 3.46 18.03 11.03
CA THR A 41 2.95 17.47 12.30
C THR A 41 3.83 16.40 12.90
N GLY A 42 4.78 15.85 12.13
CA GLY A 42 5.61 14.70 12.53
C GLY A 42 4.83 13.38 12.63
N GLN A 43 3.54 13.38 12.31
CA GLN A 43 2.70 12.18 12.39
C GLN A 43 2.61 11.48 11.03
N ASP A 44 2.42 10.16 11.08
CA ASP A 44 2.14 9.40 9.87
C ASP A 44 0.83 9.85 9.22
N ALA A 45 0.85 9.90 7.89
CA ALA A 45 -0.28 10.23 7.07
C ALA A 45 -0.34 9.28 5.86
N ALA A 46 -1.54 8.76 5.62
CA ALA A 46 -1.84 8.02 4.41
C ALA A 46 -2.07 9.00 3.26
N VAL A 47 -1.35 8.82 2.16
CA VAL A 47 -1.42 9.68 0.97
C VAL A 47 -1.52 8.86 -0.31
N ARG A 48 -2.11 9.47 -1.34
CA ARG A 48 -2.12 8.91 -2.70
C ARG A 48 -1.63 9.95 -3.70
N VAL A 49 -0.64 9.58 -4.49
CA VAL A 49 -0.16 10.41 -5.61
C VAL A 49 -1.15 10.35 -6.76
N ALA A 50 -1.37 11.46 -7.43
CA ALA A 50 -2.12 11.55 -8.68
C ALA A 50 -1.35 10.90 -9.85
N ALA A 51 -1.13 9.58 -9.76
CA ALA A 51 -0.25 8.82 -10.66
C ALA A 51 -0.64 8.94 -12.14
N ARG A 52 -1.94 9.05 -12.44
CA ARG A 52 -2.42 9.28 -13.81
C ARG A 52 -1.97 10.64 -14.35
N LYS A 53 -2.09 11.71 -13.57
CA LYS A 53 -1.64 13.05 -13.98
C LYS A 53 -0.13 13.07 -14.19
N ALA A 54 0.62 12.50 -13.24
CA ALA A 54 2.07 12.36 -13.36
C ALA A 54 2.50 11.54 -14.60
N ALA A 55 1.76 10.49 -14.95
CA ALA A 55 2.04 9.66 -16.12
C ALA A 55 1.78 10.39 -17.44
N VAL A 56 0.74 11.22 -17.51
CA VAL A 56 0.45 12.06 -18.69
C VAL A 56 1.54 13.12 -18.85
N GLU A 57 1.90 13.80 -17.76
CA GLU A 57 2.95 14.83 -17.78
C GLU A 57 4.33 14.26 -18.11
N ALA A 58 4.60 12.99 -17.77
CA ALA A 58 5.84 12.32 -18.13
C ALA A 58 6.02 12.15 -19.65
N ALA A 59 4.94 12.15 -20.43
CA ALA A 59 4.99 12.08 -21.90
C ALA A 59 5.31 13.43 -22.55
N THR A 60 5.08 14.54 -21.83
CA THR A 60 5.31 15.91 -22.33
C THR A 60 6.48 16.62 -21.63
N GLY A 61 7.10 16.00 -20.63
CA GLY A 61 8.19 16.61 -19.85
C GLY A 61 8.50 15.92 -18.52
N ALA A 62 8.80 16.72 -17.50
CA ALA A 62 9.07 16.24 -16.15
C ALA A 62 7.76 16.01 -15.38
N PRO A 63 7.56 14.84 -14.74
CA PRO A 63 6.33 14.55 -14.01
C PRO A 63 6.22 15.46 -12.78
N GLN A 64 5.16 16.28 -12.70
CA GLN A 64 4.85 17.03 -11.49
C GLN A 64 4.05 16.12 -10.56
N LEU A 65 4.74 15.59 -9.54
CA LEU A 65 4.04 14.84 -8.50
C LEU A 65 3.11 15.78 -7.73
N ARG A 66 1.86 15.36 -7.60
CA ARG A 66 0.83 16.01 -6.77
C ARG A 66 0.06 14.95 -6.02
N LEU A 67 -0.40 15.27 -4.82
CA LEU A 67 -1.31 14.41 -4.08
C LEU A 67 -2.71 14.48 -4.69
N SER A 68 -3.34 13.32 -4.82
CA SER A 68 -4.77 13.18 -5.13
C SER A 68 -5.61 13.03 -3.87
N ASP A 69 -5.01 12.54 -2.78
CA ASP A 69 -5.70 12.24 -1.54
C ASP A 69 -4.71 12.25 -0.37
N CYS A 70 -5.20 12.65 0.81
CA CYS A 70 -4.46 12.70 2.06
C CYS A 70 -5.44 12.51 3.23
N SER A 71 -5.10 11.59 4.15
CA SER A 71 -5.85 11.34 5.41
C SER A 71 -6.04 12.59 6.29
N ARG A 72 -5.24 13.64 6.10
CA ARG A 72 -5.33 14.90 6.85
C ARG A 72 -6.18 15.98 6.17
N TRP A 73 -6.72 15.69 4.99
CA TRP A 73 -7.69 16.57 4.35
C TRP A 73 -9.10 16.26 4.88
N PRO A 74 -9.94 17.28 5.12
CA PRO A 74 -9.83 18.67 4.66
C PRO A 74 -9.09 19.64 5.60
N GLU A 75 -8.80 19.26 6.84
CA GLU A 75 -8.25 20.15 7.87
C GLU A 75 -6.89 20.79 7.47
N LYS A 76 -6.10 20.07 6.68
CA LYS A 76 -4.80 20.52 6.14
C LYS A 76 -4.78 20.65 4.61
N LYS A 77 -5.89 21.08 4.02
CA LYS A 77 -6.05 21.14 2.54
C LYS A 77 -5.03 22.04 1.84
N ASP A 78 -4.61 23.13 2.49
CA ASP A 78 -3.67 24.11 1.93
C ASP A 78 -2.20 23.81 2.28
N CYS A 79 -1.88 22.54 2.60
CA CYS A 79 -0.50 22.15 2.88
C CYS A 79 0.38 22.18 1.61
N GLY A 80 1.64 22.56 1.75
CA GLY A 80 2.61 22.70 0.65
C GLY A 80 3.00 21.39 -0.06
N GLN A 81 2.48 20.24 0.39
CA GLN A 81 2.80 18.90 -0.11
C GLN A 81 4.30 18.56 -0.08
N ASP A 82 5.07 19.13 0.84
CA ASP A 82 6.52 18.88 0.97
C ASP A 82 6.85 17.41 1.23
N CYS A 83 5.90 16.64 1.80
CA CYS A 83 6.00 15.19 1.94
C CYS A 83 6.24 14.45 0.61
N LEU A 84 5.92 15.04 -0.55
CA LEU A 84 6.25 14.49 -1.86
C LEU A 84 7.75 14.28 -2.06
N ALA A 85 8.61 15.03 -1.36
CA ALA A 85 10.05 14.80 -1.37
C ALA A 85 10.43 13.38 -0.91
N GLN A 86 9.77 12.86 0.13
CA GLN A 86 9.98 11.49 0.62
C GLN A 86 9.60 10.45 -0.44
N ILE A 87 8.51 10.70 -1.18
CA ILE A 87 8.06 9.82 -2.27
C ILE A 87 9.00 9.90 -3.47
N ARG A 88 9.66 11.04 -3.71
CA ARG A 88 10.69 11.14 -4.77
C ARG A 88 11.95 10.38 -4.41
N SER A 89 12.39 10.46 -3.15
CA SER A 89 13.60 9.79 -2.67
C SER A 89 13.40 8.28 -2.56
N ASP A 90 12.27 7.82 -2.00
CA ASP A 90 11.96 6.39 -1.87
C ASP A 90 10.50 6.06 -2.26
N PRO A 91 10.21 5.97 -3.58
CA PRO A 91 8.86 5.72 -4.09
C PRO A 91 8.24 4.40 -3.61
N ASN A 92 9.08 3.40 -3.35
CA ASN A 92 8.67 2.04 -3.01
C ASN A 92 8.65 1.82 -1.49
N GLY A 93 9.59 2.37 -0.72
CA GLY A 93 9.60 2.22 0.73
C GLY A 93 8.41 2.85 1.43
N CYS A 94 7.86 3.94 0.88
CA CYS A 94 6.62 4.53 1.39
C CYS A 94 5.35 3.77 0.96
N LEU A 95 5.45 2.79 0.06
CA LEU A 95 4.29 2.04 -0.44
C LEU A 95 3.75 1.12 0.67
N VAL A 96 2.44 1.19 0.92
CA VAL A 96 1.77 0.33 1.93
C VAL A 96 2.16 -1.13 1.70
N GLN A 97 2.19 -1.58 0.46
CA GLN A 97 2.53 -2.97 0.14
C GLN A 97 3.93 -3.37 0.60
N THR A 98 4.92 -2.49 0.40
CA THR A 98 6.28 -2.73 0.83
C THR A 98 6.41 -2.71 2.35
N ILE A 99 5.70 -1.80 3.02
CA ILE A 99 5.68 -1.71 4.49
C ILE A 99 5.06 -2.97 5.10
N VAL A 100 3.89 -3.39 4.63
CA VAL A 100 3.20 -4.60 5.10
C VAL A 100 4.03 -5.86 4.83
N ASN A 101 4.54 -6.04 3.61
CA ASN A 101 5.38 -7.19 3.28
C ASN A 101 6.63 -7.25 4.17
N ARG A 102 7.28 -6.11 4.41
CA ARG A 102 8.47 -6.04 5.26
C ARG A 102 8.15 -6.39 6.71
N TRP A 103 7.01 -5.95 7.22
CA TRP A 103 6.63 -6.23 8.61
C TRP A 103 6.29 -7.71 8.82
N TYR A 104 5.53 -8.32 7.90
CA TYR A 104 5.17 -9.75 7.98
C TYR A 104 6.30 -10.69 7.57
N ALA A 105 7.35 -10.20 6.89
CA ALA A 105 8.49 -11.02 6.51
C ALA A 105 9.14 -11.68 7.73
N GLY A 106 9.18 -13.02 7.73
CA GLY A 106 9.74 -13.81 8.84
C GLY A 106 8.85 -13.89 10.08
N GLN A 107 7.65 -13.31 10.07
CA GLN A 107 6.71 -13.40 11.18
C GLN A 107 5.96 -14.73 11.18
N SER A 108 5.65 -15.19 12.40
CA SER A 108 4.79 -16.36 12.63
C SER A 108 3.54 -15.94 13.38
N CYS A 109 2.41 -16.55 13.03
CA CYS A 109 1.13 -16.32 13.68
C CYS A 109 1.24 -16.67 15.17
N VAL A 110 0.89 -15.74 16.07
CA VAL A 110 0.98 -16.01 17.53
C VAL A 110 -0.01 -17.05 18.03
N ALA A 111 -1.07 -17.35 17.29
CA ALA A 111 -2.08 -18.32 17.69
C ALA A 111 -1.74 -19.76 17.25
N CYS A 112 -1.22 -19.95 16.03
CA CYS A 112 -0.92 -21.30 15.50
C CYS A 112 0.55 -21.57 15.21
N ASN A 113 1.43 -20.59 15.45
CA ASN A 113 2.87 -20.63 15.20
C ASN A 113 3.30 -20.92 13.75
N LYS A 114 2.37 -20.97 12.80
CA LYS A 114 2.68 -21.11 11.38
C LYS A 114 3.28 -19.81 10.83
N PRO A 115 4.29 -19.89 9.94
CA PRO A 115 4.83 -18.72 9.26
C PRO A 115 3.72 -18.08 8.40
N ILE A 116 3.63 -16.74 8.42
CA ILE A 116 2.68 -16.00 7.59
C ILE A 116 3.23 -15.84 6.16
N GLY A 117 4.56 -15.79 6.00
CA GLY A 117 5.21 -15.72 4.69
C GLY A 117 4.98 -14.40 3.96
N GLU A 118 5.13 -14.42 2.64
CA GLU A 118 4.84 -13.27 1.78
C GLU A 118 3.32 -13.06 1.67
N ILE A 119 2.88 -11.80 1.72
CA ILE A 119 1.46 -11.48 1.65
C ILE A 119 0.96 -11.65 0.21
N ASN A 120 -0.01 -12.54 0.02
CA ASN A 120 -0.74 -12.64 -1.22
C ASN A 120 -1.81 -11.54 -1.29
N TRP A 121 -1.60 -10.56 -2.17
CA TRP A 121 -2.48 -9.40 -2.37
C TRP A 121 -3.82 -9.73 -3.04
N HIS A 122 -3.99 -10.97 -3.52
CA HIS A 122 -5.24 -11.47 -4.11
C HIS A 122 -6.08 -12.29 -3.12
N GLU A 123 -5.54 -12.61 -1.96
CA GLU A 123 -6.21 -13.37 -0.90
C GLU A 123 -6.61 -12.46 0.26
N HIS A 124 -7.27 -13.05 1.26
CA HIS A 124 -7.61 -12.32 2.47
C HIS A 124 -6.34 -11.91 3.23
N PRO A 125 -6.27 -10.65 3.67
CA PRO A 125 -5.10 -10.17 4.39
C PRO A 125 -5.00 -10.85 5.76
N PRO A 126 -3.78 -11.08 6.27
CA PRO A 126 -3.59 -11.45 7.65
C PRO A 126 -4.05 -10.34 8.60
N ALA A 127 -4.22 -10.71 9.86
CA ALA A 127 -4.66 -9.85 10.91
C ALA A 127 -3.52 -9.50 11.88
N LEU A 128 -3.87 -8.56 12.75
CA LEU A 128 -3.11 -8.15 13.92
C LEU A 128 -3.96 -8.45 15.15
N VAL A 129 -3.33 -8.84 16.24
CA VAL A 129 -3.98 -8.98 17.55
C VAL A 129 -3.42 -7.96 18.52
N ASP A 130 -4.32 -7.26 19.21
CA ASP A 130 -3.99 -6.30 20.26
C ASP A 130 -3.77 -6.98 21.62
N GLU A 131 -3.42 -6.20 22.64
CA GLU A 131 -3.24 -6.69 24.01
C GLU A 131 -4.54 -7.26 24.61
N ARG A 132 -5.71 -6.85 24.09
CA ARG A 132 -7.04 -7.29 24.52
C ARG A 132 -7.49 -8.56 23.80
N GLN A 133 -6.60 -9.21 23.05
CA GLN A 133 -6.91 -10.40 22.23
C GLN A 133 -7.96 -10.15 21.14
N GLN A 134 -8.20 -8.89 20.77
CA GLN A 134 -9.04 -8.53 19.64
C GLN A 134 -8.20 -8.57 18.36
N THR A 135 -8.71 -9.30 17.36
CA THR A 135 -8.08 -9.35 16.04
C THR A 135 -8.78 -8.44 15.05
N VAL A 136 -7.97 -7.77 14.23
CA VAL A 136 -8.41 -6.87 13.17
C VAL A 136 -7.52 -7.08 11.95
N GLN A 137 -8.10 -7.09 10.75
CA GLN A 137 -7.29 -7.21 9.53
C GLN A 137 -6.47 -5.94 9.33
N TRP A 138 -5.23 -6.05 8.84
CA TRP A 138 -4.37 -4.85 8.72
C TRP A 138 -4.97 -3.79 7.79
N ASN A 139 -5.80 -4.19 6.81
CA ASN A 139 -6.44 -3.30 5.84
C ASN A 139 -7.69 -2.59 6.40
N GLU A 140 -8.20 -3.02 7.56
CA GLU A 140 -9.29 -2.37 8.29
C GLU A 140 -8.76 -1.25 9.21
N ILE A 141 -7.47 -1.28 9.53
CA ILE A 141 -6.81 -0.21 10.28
C ILE A 141 -6.60 1.01 9.36
N PRO A 142 -6.94 2.24 9.80
CA PRO A 142 -6.57 3.45 9.09
C PRO A 142 -5.07 3.46 8.78
N LEU A 143 -4.70 3.71 7.52
CA LEU A 143 -3.34 3.50 7.06
C LEU A 143 -2.31 4.41 7.77
N GLU A 144 -2.74 5.59 8.19
CA GLU A 144 -1.97 6.52 9.01
C GLU A 144 -1.67 5.99 10.42
N LYS A 145 -2.40 4.98 10.91
CA LYS A 145 -2.17 4.28 12.18
C LYS A 145 -1.49 2.93 12.01
N LEU A 146 -1.21 2.52 10.78
CA LEU A 146 -0.72 1.17 10.50
C LEU A 146 0.67 0.92 11.09
N GLN A 147 1.57 1.91 11.07
CA GLN A 147 2.89 1.77 11.69
C GLN A 147 2.81 1.63 13.22
N GLU A 148 1.92 2.41 13.85
CA GLU A 148 1.65 2.31 15.29
C GLU A 148 1.06 0.94 15.65
N ALA A 149 0.11 0.45 14.85
CA ALA A 149 -0.45 -0.88 15.02
C ALA A 149 0.63 -1.97 14.89
N PHE A 150 1.51 -1.87 13.89
CA PHE A 150 2.65 -2.77 13.72
C PHE A 150 3.68 -2.72 14.86
N ALA A 151 3.79 -1.61 15.59
CA ALA A 151 4.67 -1.50 16.75
C ALA A 151 4.08 -2.15 18.01
N THR A 152 2.75 -2.17 18.14
CA THR A 152 2.05 -2.57 19.37
C THR A 152 1.37 -3.94 19.27
N HIS A 153 0.94 -4.33 18.07
CA HIS A 153 0.17 -5.55 17.85
C HIS A 153 1.06 -6.71 17.40
N ARG A 154 0.51 -7.91 17.51
CA ARG A 154 1.18 -9.15 17.11
C ARG A 154 0.54 -9.77 15.86
N PRO A 155 1.32 -10.48 15.03
CA PRO A 155 0.82 -11.05 13.78
C PRO A 155 -0.12 -12.25 14.00
N VAL A 156 -1.26 -12.27 13.28
CA VAL A 156 -2.21 -13.38 13.26
C VAL A 156 -2.55 -13.74 11.81
N CYS A 157 -2.51 -15.04 11.46
CA CYS A 157 -2.92 -15.46 10.12
C CYS A 157 -4.44 -15.38 9.96
N TRP A 158 -4.90 -15.25 8.71
CA TRP A 158 -6.33 -15.09 8.41
C TRP A 158 -7.21 -16.20 9.01
N ASN A 159 -6.79 -17.47 8.92
CA ASN A 159 -7.54 -18.59 9.52
C ASN A 159 -7.73 -18.44 11.03
N CYS A 160 -6.70 -18.02 11.75
CA CYS A 160 -6.78 -17.81 13.20
C CYS A 160 -7.63 -16.58 13.54
N HIS A 161 -7.57 -15.54 12.72
CA HIS A 161 -8.44 -14.36 12.86
C HIS A 161 -9.91 -14.73 12.72
N ILE A 162 -10.28 -15.49 11.69
CA ILE A 162 -11.67 -15.95 11.50
C ILE A 162 -12.10 -16.85 12.66
N ALA A 163 -11.25 -17.79 13.09
CA ALA A 163 -11.57 -18.66 14.22
C ALA A 163 -11.79 -17.87 15.53
N GLN A 164 -10.93 -16.90 15.84
CA GLN A 164 -11.08 -16.06 17.03
C GLN A 164 -12.29 -15.13 16.96
N THR A 165 -12.54 -14.55 15.78
CA THR A 165 -13.71 -13.69 15.54
C THR A 165 -15.01 -14.47 15.71
N PHE A 166 -15.10 -15.66 15.09
CA PHE A 166 -16.26 -16.54 15.25
C PHE A 166 -16.47 -16.95 16.71
N ARG A 167 -15.40 -17.30 17.44
CA ARG A 167 -15.49 -17.63 18.87
C ARG A 167 -16.01 -16.48 19.74
N ARG A 168 -15.69 -15.24 19.37
CA ARG A 168 -16.10 -14.04 20.10
C ARG A 168 -17.54 -13.65 19.79
N GLU A 169 -17.94 -13.74 18.52
CA GLU A 169 -19.25 -13.26 18.03
C GLU A 169 -20.34 -14.31 18.17
N HIS A 170 -19.98 -15.61 18.11
CA HIS A 170 -20.89 -16.74 18.20
C HIS A 170 -20.42 -17.79 19.23
N PRO A 171 -20.20 -17.41 20.51
CA PRO A 171 -19.74 -18.35 21.53
C PRO A 171 -20.69 -19.54 21.73
N GLU A 172 -21.98 -19.38 21.45
CA GLU A 172 -23.01 -20.41 21.53
C GLU A 172 -22.84 -21.54 20.50
N LEU A 173 -22.09 -21.29 19.42
CA LEU A 173 -21.83 -22.27 18.36
C LEU A 173 -20.47 -22.98 18.51
N VAL A 174 -19.73 -22.68 19.59
CA VAL A 174 -18.39 -23.21 19.83
C VAL A 174 -18.44 -24.29 20.90
N THR A 175 -17.95 -25.49 20.55
CA THR A 175 -17.73 -26.57 21.52
C THR A 175 -16.24 -26.68 21.84
N ASP A 176 -15.86 -26.43 23.09
CA ASP A 176 -14.49 -26.65 23.54
C ASP A 176 -14.24 -28.14 23.85
N ARG A 177 -13.09 -28.64 23.41
CA ARG A 177 -12.65 -29.99 23.76
C ARG A 177 -12.14 -29.98 25.21
N PRO A 178 -12.63 -30.88 26.09
CA PRO A 178 -12.10 -30.95 27.44
C PRO A 178 -10.60 -31.32 27.41
N PRO A 179 -9.78 -30.71 28.29
CA PRO A 179 -8.37 -31.08 28.40
C PRO A 179 -8.25 -32.55 28.84
N HIS A 180 -7.30 -33.25 28.24
CA HIS A 180 -6.95 -34.64 28.55
C HIS A 180 -6.12 -34.73 29.82
#